data_AF-A0A060T7X8-F1
#
_entry.id   AF-A0A060T7X8-F1
#
_cell.length_a   1.000
_cell.length_b   1.000
_cell.length_c   1.000
_cell.angle_alpha   90.00
_cell.angle_beta   90.00
_cell.angle_gamma   90.00
#
_symmetry.space_group_name_H-M   'P 1'
#
loop_
_entity.id
_entity.type
_entity.pdbx_description
1 polymer ?
#
loop_
_entity_poly.entity_id
_entity_poly.type
_entity_poly.pdbx_seq_one_letter_code
_entity_poly.pdbx_strand_id
1 'polypeptide(L)'
;MPRVAQRDRYARVSFLYQGAVTAMANNYGPLARAYGYTLKSVAKKNVLRLSPHIKRSLCKKCSQLLIPGVSCSVRVQGEGKGQTLVVACQCGKRKNFQVGKDPNYVPWFDRTESISYDK
;
A
#
# COMPACT_ATOMS: atom_id res chain seq x y z
N MET A 1 10.88 23.06 -9.40
CA MET A 1 10.08 22.03 -8.70
C MET A 1 8.80 22.67 -8.18
N PRO A 2 7.62 22.13 -8.49
CA PRO A 2 6.35 22.69 -8.01
C PRO A 2 6.29 22.65 -6.47
N ARG A 3 5.78 23.72 -5.85
CA ARG A 3 5.58 23.79 -4.39
C ARG A 3 4.41 22.88 -4.00
N VAL A 4 4.71 21.64 -3.66
CA VAL A 4 3.73 20.70 -3.12
C VAL A 4 3.32 21.15 -1.71
N ALA A 5 2.06 21.50 -1.52
CA ALA A 5 1.51 21.75 -0.20
C ALA A 5 1.76 20.54 0.72
N GLN A 6 2.14 20.78 1.97
CA GLN A 6 2.40 19.73 2.97
C GLN A 6 3.59 18.81 2.65
N ARG A 7 4.61 19.31 1.92
CA ARG A 7 5.85 18.59 1.56
C ARG A 7 6.43 17.78 2.72
N ASP A 8 6.64 18.39 3.89
CA ASP A 8 7.32 17.73 5.01
C ASP A 8 6.52 16.55 5.57
N ARG A 9 5.19 16.64 5.53
CA ARG A 9 4.30 15.57 5.99
C ARG A 9 4.38 14.36 5.05
N TYR A 10 4.40 14.60 3.74
CA TYR A 10 4.59 13.55 2.74
C TYR A 10 6.02 12.99 2.76
N ALA A 11 7.04 13.82 2.96
CA ALA A 11 8.43 13.39 3.10
C ALA A 11 8.60 12.43 4.30
N ARG A 12 7.98 12.75 5.44
CA ARG A 12 7.98 11.87 6.62
C ARG A 12 7.32 10.53 6.34
N VAL A 13 6.17 10.51 5.66
CA VAL A 13 5.50 9.26 5.27
C VAL A 13 6.37 8.44 4.32
N SER A 14 7.00 9.10 3.34
CA SER A 14 7.90 8.45 2.38
C SER A 14 9.09 7.81 3.09
N PHE A 15 9.73 8.54 4.00
CA PHE A 15 10.85 8.04 4.80
C PHE A 15 10.45 6.80 5.62
N LEU A 16 9.31 6.84 6.31
CA LEU A 16 8.82 5.70 7.09
C LEU A 16 8.50 4.50 6.19
N TYR A 17 7.98 4.73 4.99
CA TYR A 17 7.69 3.66 4.03
C TYR A 17 8.98 2.99 3.55
N GLN A 18 9.96 3.79 3.12
CA GLN A 18 11.27 3.30 2.70
C GLN A 18 11.98 2.55 3.83
N GLY A 19 11.98 3.09 5.05
CA GLY A 19 12.52 2.43 6.24
C GLY A 19 11.84 1.09 6.53
N ALA A 20 10.53 0.98 6.32
CA ALA A 20 9.83 -0.30 6.44
C ALA A 20 10.28 -1.32 5.39
N VAL A 21 10.49 -0.90 4.14
CA VAL A 21 10.99 -1.76 3.05
C VAL A 21 12.41 -2.23 3.35
N THR A 22 13.31 -1.32 3.74
CA THR A 22 14.69 -1.64 4.10
C THR A 22 14.75 -2.58 5.31
N ALA A 23 13.93 -2.35 6.34
CA ALA A 23 13.85 -3.25 7.49
C ALA A 23 13.37 -4.66 7.08
N MET A 24 12.40 -4.78 6.17
CA MET A 24 11.98 -6.07 5.63
C MET A 24 13.11 -6.77 4.85
N ALA A 25 13.85 -6.03 4.02
CA ALA A 25 14.95 -6.58 3.23
C ALA A 25 16.09 -7.14 4.11
N ASN A 26 16.29 -6.56 5.30
CA ASN A 26 17.26 -7.02 6.29
C ASN A 26 16.68 -8.00 7.32
N ASN A 27 15.51 -8.60 7.04
CA ASN A 27 14.83 -9.56 7.92
C ASN A 27 14.40 -9.02 9.31
N TYR A 28 14.31 -7.70 9.48
CA TYR A 28 13.80 -7.06 10.70
C TYR A 28 12.28 -6.85 10.62
N GLY A 29 11.53 -7.95 10.63
CA GLY A 29 10.06 -7.96 10.52
C GLY A 29 9.31 -7.10 11.55
N PRO A 30 9.64 -7.17 12.86
CA PRO A 30 9.01 -6.33 13.88
C PRO A 30 9.29 -4.83 13.70
N LEU A 31 10.50 -4.47 13.28
CA LEU A 31 10.88 -3.08 13.00
C LEU A 31 10.10 -2.52 11.81
N ALA A 32 9.99 -3.29 10.73
CA ALA A 32 9.15 -2.94 9.58
C ALA A 32 7.69 -2.70 9.98
N ARG A 33 7.17 -3.49 10.92
CA ARG A 33 5.83 -3.30 11.49
C ARG A 33 5.70 -1.98 12.24
N ALA A 34 6.69 -1.64 13.06
CA ALA A 34 6.72 -0.38 13.79
C ALA A 34 6.75 0.82 12.84
N TYR A 35 7.54 0.75 11.76
CA TYR A 35 7.52 1.77 10.70
C TYR A 35 6.17 1.86 10.00
N GLY A 36 5.54 0.74 9.65
CA GLY A 36 4.21 0.74 9.06
C GLY A 36 3.13 1.31 9.99
N TYR A 37 3.21 1.02 11.30
CA TYR A 37 2.29 1.54 12.31
C TYR A 37 2.45 3.05 12.50
N THR A 38 3.69 3.54 12.61
CA THR A 38 3.98 4.97 12.71
C THR A 38 3.56 5.70 11.44
N LEU A 39 3.82 5.15 10.25
CA LEU A 39 3.35 5.69 8.98
C LEU A 39 1.83 5.88 8.97
N LYS A 40 1.08 4.83 9.32
CA LYS A 40 -0.40 4.88 9.37
C LYS A 40 -0.90 5.93 10.37
N SER A 41 -0.23 6.03 11.52
CA SER A 41 -0.57 7.01 12.58
C SER A 41 -0.30 8.44 12.14
N VAL A 42 0.86 8.70 11.53
CA VAL A 42 1.22 10.02 10.97
C VAL A 42 0.24 10.41 9.87
N ALA A 43 -0.07 9.50 8.95
CA ALA A 43 -1.03 9.75 7.88
C ALA A 43 -2.43 10.07 8.41
N LYS A 44 -2.91 9.34 9.42
CA LYS A 44 -4.21 9.59 10.07
C LYS A 44 -4.24 10.95 10.77
N LYS A 45 -3.24 11.27 11.59
CA LYS A 45 -3.17 12.54 12.34
C LYS A 45 -3.10 13.76 11.43
N ASN A 46 -2.43 13.63 10.28
CA ASN A 46 -2.26 14.72 9.32
C ASN A 46 -3.31 14.72 8.20
N VAL A 47 -4.30 13.82 8.24
CA VAL A 47 -5.36 13.68 7.22
C VAL A 47 -4.77 13.58 5.79
N LEU A 48 -3.69 12.82 5.63
CA LEU A 48 -3.00 12.69 4.35
C LEU A 48 -3.70 11.70 3.43
N ARG A 49 -3.87 12.09 2.15
CA ARG A 49 -4.35 11.20 1.10
C ARG A 49 -3.19 10.38 0.55
N LEU A 50 -3.04 9.16 1.06
CA LEU A 50 -2.03 8.22 0.55
C LEU A 50 -2.45 7.56 -0.76
N SER A 51 -1.47 7.35 -1.64
CA SER A 51 -1.62 6.58 -2.87
C SER A 51 -2.22 5.18 -2.59
N PRO A 52 -3.11 4.68 -3.47
CA PRO A 52 -3.62 3.31 -3.39
C PRO A 52 -2.51 2.26 -3.27
N HIS A 53 -1.36 2.47 -3.92
CA HIS A 53 -0.23 1.53 -3.91
C HIS A 53 0.33 1.33 -2.49
N ILE A 54 0.59 2.41 -1.76
CA ILE A 54 1.04 2.36 -0.36
C ILE A 54 -0.03 1.71 0.54
N LYS A 55 -1.30 2.07 0.34
CA LYS A 55 -2.40 1.47 1.13
C LYS A 55 -2.59 -0.01 0.82
N ARG A 56 -2.31 -0.46 -0.40
CA ARG A 56 -2.39 -1.87 -0.83
C ARG A 56 -1.24 -2.68 -0.26
N SER A 57 -0.03 -2.12 -0.17
CA SER A 57 1.14 -2.80 0.38
C SER A 57 1.15 -2.92 1.91
N LEU A 58 0.31 -2.22 2.69
CA LEU A 58 0.31 -2.30 4.16
C LEU A 58 -0.88 -3.08 4.74
N CYS A 59 -0.67 -4.00 5.69
CA CYS A 59 -1.76 -4.70 6.36
C CYS A 59 -2.69 -3.74 7.13
N LYS A 60 -4.02 -3.90 7.00
CA LYS A 60 -4.99 -3.04 7.71
C LYS A 60 -4.94 -3.20 9.23
N LYS A 61 -4.61 -4.41 9.73
CA LYS A 61 -4.59 -4.77 11.15
C LYS A 61 -3.23 -4.46 11.78
N CYS A 62 -2.19 -5.20 11.41
CA CYS A 62 -0.87 -5.11 12.02
C CYS A 62 0.07 -4.09 11.38
N SER A 63 -0.32 -3.44 10.28
CA SER A 63 0.54 -2.50 9.53
C SER A 63 1.84 -3.11 8.96
N GLN A 64 1.98 -4.43 8.92
CA GLN A 64 3.10 -5.09 8.22
C GLN A 64 3.07 -4.77 6.72
N LEU A 65 4.24 -4.55 6.12
CA LEU A 65 4.39 -4.54 4.67
C LEU A 65 4.07 -5.94 4.10
N LEU A 66 3.24 -5.98 3.06
CA LEU A 66 2.76 -7.19 2.38
C LEU A 66 3.64 -7.43 1.16
N ILE A 67 4.68 -8.25 1.35
CA ILE A 67 5.59 -8.71 0.31
C ILE A 67 5.16 -10.14 -0.06
N PRO A 68 4.73 -10.39 -1.31
CA PRO A 68 4.34 -11.71 -1.76
C PRO A 68 5.45 -12.74 -1.52
N GLY A 69 5.12 -13.88 -0.94
CA GLY A 69 6.08 -14.96 -0.65
C GLY A 69 6.90 -14.79 0.63
N VAL A 70 6.97 -13.58 1.19
CA VAL A 70 7.73 -13.31 2.43
C VAL A 70 6.79 -13.07 3.61
N SER A 71 5.93 -12.05 3.53
CA SER A 71 5.07 -11.62 4.64
C SER A 71 3.58 -11.72 4.34
N CYS A 72 3.22 -12.04 3.09
CA CYS A 72 1.87 -12.35 2.69
C CYS A 72 1.82 -13.48 1.65
N SER A 73 0.70 -14.19 1.63
CA SER A 73 0.34 -15.09 0.54
C SER A 73 -0.64 -14.40 -0.41
N VAL A 74 -0.46 -14.63 -1.70
CA VAL A 74 -1.29 -14.05 -2.75
C VAL A 74 -1.90 -15.21 -3.53
N ARG A 75 -3.23 -15.23 -3.65
CA ARG A 75 -3.97 -16.27 -4.39
C ARG A 75 -5.10 -15.63 -5.17
N VAL A 76 -5.35 -16.11 -6.38
CA VAL A 76 -6.58 -15.80 -7.11
C VAL A 76 -7.61 -16.88 -6.75
N GLN A 77 -8.81 -16.45 -6.38
CA GLN A 77 -9.93 -17.33 -6.04
C GLN A 77 -11.12 -17.04 -6.94
N GLY A 78 -11.90 -18.07 -7.24
CA GLY A 78 -13.07 -17.99 -8.12
C GLY A 78 -12.72 -18.08 -9.61
N GLU A 79 -13.75 -18.02 -10.44
CA GLU A 79 -13.65 -18.22 -11.90
C GLU A 79 -14.38 -17.12 -12.67
N GLY A 80 -13.93 -16.89 -13.92
CA GLY A 80 -14.49 -15.87 -14.81
C GLY A 80 -14.60 -14.49 -14.17
N LYS A 81 -15.79 -13.87 -14.28
CA LYS A 81 -16.05 -12.52 -13.76
C LYS A 81 -16.03 -12.41 -12.23
N GLY A 82 -16.04 -13.54 -11.52
CA GLY A 82 -15.98 -13.62 -10.06
C GLY A 82 -14.56 -13.65 -9.48
N GLN A 83 -13.52 -13.65 -10.32
CA GLN A 83 -12.14 -13.78 -9.86
C GLN A 83 -11.74 -12.67 -8.89
N THR A 84 -11.19 -13.08 -7.75
CA THR A 84 -10.76 -12.22 -6.66
C THR A 84 -9.33 -12.53 -6.26
N LEU A 85 -8.45 -11.53 -6.32
CA LEU A 85 -7.10 -11.58 -5.78
C LEU A 85 -7.16 -11.39 -4.26
N VAL A 86 -6.86 -12.45 -3.53
CA VAL A 86 -6.80 -12.47 -2.07
C VAL A 86 -5.34 -12.37 -1.64
N VAL A 87 -5.03 -11.27 -0.94
CA VAL A 87 -3.73 -11.04 -0.29
C VAL A 87 -3.91 -11.25 1.21
N ALA A 88 -3.38 -12.36 1.74
CA ALA A 88 -3.48 -12.73 3.14
C ALA A 88 -2.17 -12.46 3.88
N CYS A 89 -2.25 -11.67 4.96
CA CYS A 89 -1.13 -11.41 5.85
C CYS A 89 -0.95 -12.57 6.85
N GLN A 90 0.27 -12.76 7.35
CA GLN A 90 0.57 -13.72 8.44
C GLN A 90 -0.28 -13.50 9.71
N CYS A 91 -0.77 -12.28 9.96
CA CYS A 91 -1.67 -12.01 11.10
C CYS A 91 -3.13 -12.48 10.89
N GLY A 92 -3.43 -13.15 9.77
CA GLY A 92 -4.76 -13.65 9.41
C GLY A 92 -5.66 -12.65 8.67
N LYS A 93 -5.31 -11.35 8.62
CA LYS A 93 -6.12 -10.37 7.89
C LYS A 93 -5.91 -10.48 6.38
N ARG A 94 -7.02 -10.50 5.63
CA ARG A 94 -7.06 -10.59 4.16
C ARG A 94 -7.47 -9.27 3.52
N LYS A 95 -6.94 -9.03 2.32
CA LYS A 95 -7.43 -8.00 1.39
C LYS A 95 -7.86 -8.68 0.11
N ASN A 96 -9.04 -8.32 -0.37
CA ASN A 96 -9.64 -8.90 -1.56
C ASN A 96 -9.71 -7.81 -2.61
N PHE A 97 -9.25 -8.10 -3.82
CA PHE A 97 -9.34 -7.21 -4.98
C PHE A 97 -10.08 -7.95 -6.09
N GLN A 98 -11.15 -7.35 -6.60
CA GLN A 98 -11.93 -7.91 -7.70
C GLN A 98 -11.12 -7.70 -8.98
N VAL A 99 -10.58 -8.79 -9.53
CA VAL A 99 -9.78 -8.77 -10.77
C VAL A 99 -10.55 -9.29 -11.97
N GLY A 100 -11.59 -10.11 -11.75
CA GLY A 100 -12.38 -10.71 -12.83
C GLY A 100 -13.40 -9.78 -13.50
N LYS A 101 -13.76 -8.66 -12.88
CA LYS A 101 -14.80 -7.77 -13.42
C LYS A 101 -14.33 -7.06 -14.69
N ASP A 102 -13.23 -6.32 -14.58
CA ASP A 102 -12.70 -5.46 -15.63
C ASP A 102 -11.17 -5.69 -15.72
N PRO A 103 -10.67 -6.37 -16.78
CA PRO A 103 -9.24 -6.61 -16.96
C PRO A 103 -8.41 -5.32 -17.12
N ASN A 104 -9.03 -4.28 -17.68
CA ASN A 104 -8.41 -2.99 -17.95
C ASN A 104 -8.62 -1.97 -16.81
N TYR A 105 -9.03 -2.42 -15.62
CA TYR A 105 -9.26 -1.51 -14.51
C TYR A 105 -7.96 -0.89 -14.00
N VAL A 106 -7.89 0.44 -14.08
CA VAL A 106 -6.82 1.23 -13.47
C VAL A 106 -7.37 2.12 -12.34
N PRO A 107 -6.69 2.20 -11.18
CA PRO A 107 -7.00 3.18 -10.15
C PRO A 107 -7.00 4.60 -10.74
N TRP A 108 -7.84 5.50 -10.20
CA TRP A 108 -7.86 6.91 -10.61
C TRP A 108 -6.45 7.51 -10.69
N PHE A 109 -5.58 7.19 -9.73
CA PHE A 109 -4.23 7.75 -9.58
C PHE A 109 -3.26 7.36 -10.70
N ASP A 110 -3.56 6.30 -11.44
CA ASP A 110 -2.74 5.79 -12.53
C ASP A 110 -3.29 6.21 -13.91
N ARG A 111 -4.41 6.96 -13.97
CA ARG A 111 -4.97 7.47 -15.22
C ARG A 111 -4.20 8.71 -15.69
N THR A 112 -3.90 8.82 -16.98
CA THR A 112 -3.15 9.95 -17.55
C THR A 112 -3.84 11.30 -17.28
N GLU A 113 -5.16 11.36 -17.42
CA GLU A 113 -6.01 12.55 -17.13
C GLU A 113 -5.90 13.07 -15.69
N SER A 114 -5.44 12.21 -14.79
CA SER A 114 -5.37 12.46 -13.35
C SER A 114 -4.08 13.19 -12.95
N ILE A 115 -3.06 13.15 -13.82
CA ILE A 115 -1.73 13.66 -13.58
C ILE A 115 -1.70 15.13 -14.02
N SER A 116 -1.66 16.03 -13.05
CA SER A 116 -1.75 17.48 -13.27
C SER A 116 -0.52 18.13 -13.92
N TYR A 117 0.44 17.34 -14.42
CA TYR A 117 1.69 17.85 -15.00
C TYR A 117 1.63 18.02 -16.53
N ASP A 118 0.54 17.59 -17.19
CA ASP A 118 0.30 17.77 -18.64
C ASP A 118 -0.55 19.02 -18.96
N LYS A 119 -0.29 20.14 -18.28
CA LYS A 119 -0.75 21.48 -18.68
C LYS A 119 0.37 22.48 -18.64
#